data_AF-A0A402D828-F1
#
_entry.id   AF-A0A402D828-F1
#
_cell.length_a   1.000
_cell.length_b   1.000
_cell.length_c   1.000
_cell.angle_alpha   90.00
_cell.angle_beta   90.00
_cell.angle_gamma   90.00
#
_symmetry.space_group_name_H-M   'P 1'
#
loop_
_entity.id
_entity.type
_entity.pdbx_description
1 polymer ?
#
loop_
_entity_poly.entity_id
_entity_poly.type
_entity_poly.pdbx_seq_one_letter_code
_entity_poly.pdbx_strand_id
1 'polypeptide(L)'
;MTQPLTPPVIDWEEPPIPPEDLIFDDGEPLETYRHRKAMNVLIDSIEQAYQDREDFFVGGNMFIYFSRERVFNKDFRGPDFFVVLDIDGSYKRQGWVVWNENGRYPDVIVELMSESTAKIDLTTKKDLYERTFRCSQYFVYNPFDATSLQGWALDQNQCYQKIIPDHRGWLWCQRLGLWLGVWMGSIQREEAPWLRFYDLDGNLILLPAELAEIERQNAEIERQNAEIERQNAEIERQNAEIERQNAEIERQNAEIERQRARAASQQAEIERQRARAASQQAESERQRARDASQQAESERQRAERLAAQLRQLGINPDEIP
;
A
#
# COMPACT_ATOMS: atom_id res chain seq x y z
N MET A 1 65.20 21.59 56.19
CA MET A 1 64.63 22.39 55.08
C MET A 1 64.70 21.54 53.83
N THR A 2 63.60 20.91 53.45
CA THR A 2 63.47 20.10 52.24
C THR A 2 62.87 20.98 51.14
N GLN A 3 63.60 21.22 50.05
CA GLN A 3 63.07 21.90 48.87
C GLN A 3 62.08 20.98 48.15
N PRO A 4 60.95 21.50 47.64
CA PRO A 4 60.04 20.72 46.81
C PRO A 4 60.62 20.63 45.39
N LEU A 5 60.70 19.40 44.86
CA LEU A 5 61.01 19.14 43.45
C LEU A 5 59.78 19.50 42.60
N THR A 6 59.91 20.50 41.75
CA THR A 6 58.96 20.77 40.66
C THR A 6 59.08 19.68 39.59
N PRO A 7 57.98 19.06 39.14
CA PRO A 7 58.02 18.13 38.02
C PRO A 7 58.42 18.85 36.73
N PRO A 8 59.11 18.18 35.79
CA PRO A 8 59.50 18.79 34.53
C PRO A 8 58.24 19.16 33.73
N VAL A 9 58.19 20.40 33.25
CA VAL A 9 57.23 20.83 32.23
C VAL A 9 57.60 20.09 30.95
N ILE A 10 56.77 19.13 30.55
CA ILE A 10 56.85 18.51 29.23
C ILE A 10 56.30 19.55 28.26
N ASP A 11 57.19 20.17 27.50
CA ASP A 11 56.86 21.03 26.38
C ASP A 11 56.25 20.14 25.29
N TRP A 12 54.92 20.16 25.18
CA TRP A 12 54.23 19.58 24.05
C TRP A 12 54.44 20.54 22.88
N GLU A 13 55.49 20.34 22.08
CA GLU A 13 55.58 20.99 20.77
C GLU A 13 54.25 20.76 20.04
N GLU A 14 53.50 21.84 19.82
CA GLU A 14 52.30 21.79 18.97
C GLU A 14 52.72 21.20 17.62
N PRO A 15 52.09 20.09 17.19
CA PRO A 15 52.53 19.43 15.98
C PRO A 15 52.34 20.39 14.78
N PRO A 16 53.30 20.45 13.85
CA PRO A 16 53.28 21.41 12.75
C PRO A 16 52.00 21.29 11.91
N ILE A 17 51.51 22.46 11.48
CA ILE A 17 50.31 22.66 10.66
C ILE A 17 50.41 21.76 9.40
N PRO A 18 49.35 21.01 9.03
CA PRO A 18 49.39 20.15 7.86
C PRO A 18 49.66 20.93 6.56
N PRO A 19 50.28 20.32 5.54
CA PRO A 19 50.38 20.94 4.22
C PRO A 19 48.97 21.18 3.64
N GLU A 20 48.69 22.41 3.21
CA GLU A 20 47.38 22.82 2.66
C GLU A 20 47.13 22.28 1.23
N ASP A 21 48.15 21.70 0.57
CA ASP A 21 48.14 21.24 -0.83
C ASP A 21 47.85 19.73 -0.99
N LEU A 22 46.82 19.20 -0.31
CA LEU A 22 46.40 17.79 -0.50
C LEU A 22 45.64 17.63 -1.83
N ILE A 23 46.03 16.61 -2.61
CA ILE A 23 45.39 16.26 -3.89
C ILE A 23 44.28 15.25 -3.63
N PHE A 24 43.01 15.64 -3.81
CA PHE A 24 41.84 14.79 -3.53
C PHE A 24 41.26 14.06 -4.75
N ASP A 25 41.88 14.25 -5.93
CA ASP A 25 41.44 13.67 -7.21
C ASP A 25 42.69 13.38 -8.06
N ASP A 26 42.79 12.18 -8.62
CA ASP A 26 43.85 11.81 -9.56
C ASP A 26 43.44 11.97 -11.03
N GLY A 27 42.18 12.32 -11.31
CA GLY A 27 41.62 12.50 -12.64
C GLY A 27 41.41 11.18 -13.40
N GLU A 28 41.62 10.03 -12.75
CA GLU A 28 41.39 8.72 -13.36
C GLU A 28 39.89 8.39 -13.31
N PRO A 29 39.26 8.09 -14.45
CA PRO A 29 37.88 7.64 -14.45
C PRO A 29 37.79 6.28 -13.76
N LEU A 30 36.75 6.09 -12.93
CA LEU A 30 36.42 4.78 -12.37
C LEU A 30 36.42 3.71 -13.46
N GLU A 31 36.99 2.55 -13.16
CA GLU A 31 37.37 1.53 -14.16
C GLU A 31 36.25 1.18 -15.14
N THR A 32 35.00 1.07 -14.65
CA THR A 32 33.82 0.94 -15.52
C THR A 32 32.58 1.59 -14.90
N TYR A 33 31.55 1.80 -15.73
CA TYR A 33 30.24 2.25 -15.29
C TYR A 33 29.60 1.30 -14.25
N ARG A 34 29.86 -0.02 -14.34
CA ARG A 34 29.39 -1.02 -13.38
C ARG A 34 30.08 -0.89 -12.03
N HIS A 35 31.40 -0.66 -12.00
CA HIS A 35 32.12 -0.42 -10.75
C HIS A 35 31.55 0.79 -10.01
N ARG A 36 31.35 1.91 -10.72
CA ARG A 36 30.73 3.11 -10.15
C ARG A 36 29.34 2.85 -9.57
N LYS A 37 28.49 2.10 -10.30
CA LYS A 37 27.16 1.72 -9.79
C LYS A 37 27.27 0.82 -8.56
N ALA A 38 28.13 -0.19 -8.58
CA ALA A 38 28.30 -1.14 -7.49
C ALA A 38 28.79 -0.42 -6.21
N MET A 39 29.70 0.54 -6.34
CA MET A 39 30.12 1.40 -5.23
C MET A 39 28.94 2.19 -4.66
N ASN A 40 28.20 2.91 -5.51
CA ASN A 40 27.05 3.69 -5.05
C ASN A 40 25.99 2.81 -4.39
N VAL A 41 25.75 1.60 -4.90
CA VAL A 41 24.85 0.62 -4.28
C VAL A 41 25.26 0.30 -2.85
N LEU A 42 26.56 0.14 -2.57
CA LEU A 42 27.04 -0.12 -1.21
C LEU A 42 26.89 1.12 -0.32
N ILE A 43 27.22 2.31 -0.82
CA ILE A 43 27.09 3.58 -0.08
C ILE A 43 25.63 3.82 0.29
N ASP A 44 24.74 3.86 -0.71
CA ASP A 44 23.30 4.09 -0.55
C ASP A 44 22.69 3.05 0.40
N SER A 45 23.17 1.80 0.37
CA SER A 45 22.70 0.75 1.29
C SER A 45 23.08 1.06 2.75
N ILE A 46 24.30 1.53 3.03
CA ILE A 46 24.70 1.87 4.41
C ILE A 46 23.99 3.13 4.89
N GLU A 47 23.88 4.16 4.04
CA GLU A 47 23.11 5.37 4.37
C GLU A 47 21.67 5.01 4.72
N GLN A 48 21.06 4.08 3.98
CA GLN A 48 19.71 3.61 4.28
C GLN A 48 19.64 2.77 5.57
N ALA A 49 20.58 1.85 5.78
CA ALA A 49 20.62 1.01 6.99
C ALA A 49 20.81 1.84 8.26
N TYR A 50 21.57 2.93 8.17
CA TYR A 50 21.94 3.79 9.29
C TYR A 50 21.30 5.18 9.22
N GLN A 51 20.16 5.33 8.53
CA GLN A 51 19.48 6.61 8.34
C GLN A 51 19.14 7.34 9.67
N ASP A 52 18.99 6.57 10.76
CA ASP A 52 18.68 7.09 12.10
C ASP A 52 19.94 7.30 12.97
N ARG A 53 21.15 7.23 12.37
CA ARG A 53 22.44 7.42 13.04
C ARG A 53 23.18 8.61 12.45
N GLU A 54 23.95 9.28 13.30
CA GLU A 54 24.86 10.38 12.91
C GLU A 54 26.33 10.06 13.25
N ASP A 55 26.59 8.91 13.87
CA ASP A 55 27.89 8.51 14.41
C ASP A 55 28.66 7.56 13.47
N PHE A 56 28.57 7.79 12.17
CA PHE A 56 29.34 7.05 11.17
C PHE A 56 29.68 7.92 9.95
N PHE A 57 30.66 7.47 9.19
CA PHE A 57 30.97 7.98 7.87
C PHE A 57 31.08 6.82 6.88
N VAL A 58 30.43 6.94 5.74
CA VAL A 58 30.57 6.02 4.60
C VAL A 58 31.09 6.80 3.40
N GLY A 59 32.03 6.21 2.67
CA GLY A 59 32.63 6.84 1.50
C GLY A 59 33.10 5.80 0.49
N GLY A 60 33.41 6.27 -0.70
CA GLY A 60 33.96 5.45 -1.77
C GLY A 60 34.71 6.31 -2.77
N ASN A 61 35.74 5.73 -3.40
CA ASN A 61 36.65 6.43 -4.30
C ASN A 61 37.17 7.76 -3.71
N MET A 62 37.46 7.76 -2.40
CA MET A 62 37.95 8.91 -1.65
C MET A 62 39.30 8.57 -1.02
N PHE A 63 40.29 9.45 -1.18
CA PHE A 63 41.63 9.20 -0.66
C PHE A 63 41.69 9.23 0.86
N ILE A 64 42.35 8.20 1.40
CA ILE A 64 42.72 8.04 2.79
C ILE A 64 44.20 8.40 2.92
N TYR A 65 44.50 9.46 3.67
CA TYR A 65 45.87 9.87 4.00
C TYR A 65 46.24 9.38 5.38
N PHE A 66 47.29 8.58 5.45
CA PHE A 66 47.67 7.86 6.67
C PHE A 66 49.13 8.07 7.09
N SER A 67 49.87 8.95 6.42
CA SER A 67 51.23 9.33 6.80
C SER A 67 51.50 10.82 6.54
N ARG A 68 51.74 11.58 7.60
CA ARG A 68 52.03 13.03 7.54
C ARG A 68 53.41 13.31 6.92
N GLU A 69 54.41 12.47 7.21
CA GLU A 69 55.79 12.62 6.73
C GLU A 69 55.96 12.24 5.25
N ARG A 70 55.01 11.49 4.68
CA ARG A 70 55.11 10.88 3.35
C ARG A 70 53.98 11.27 2.39
N VAL A 71 53.24 12.33 2.68
CA VAL A 71 52.23 12.87 1.76
C VAL A 71 52.84 13.15 0.38
N PHE A 72 54.06 13.68 0.34
CA PHE A 72 54.82 13.93 -0.90
C PHE A 72 55.33 12.65 -1.61
N ASN A 73 55.25 11.49 -0.97
CA ASN A 73 55.60 10.18 -1.54
C ASN A 73 54.37 9.36 -2.00
N LYS A 74 53.17 9.97 -2.05
CA LYS A 74 51.91 9.31 -2.48
C LYS A 74 51.43 8.17 -1.57
N ASP A 75 51.68 8.26 -0.26
CA ASP A 75 51.11 7.34 0.74
C ASP A 75 49.65 7.71 1.09
N PHE A 76 48.79 7.64 0.06
CA PHE A 76 47.34 7.68 0.19
C PHE A 76 46.73 6.47 -0.55
N ARG A 77 45.53 6.05 -0.15
CA ARG A 77 44.77 5.01 -0.86
C ARG A 77 43.32 5.42 -0.97
N GLY A 78 42.75 5.30 -2.17
CA GLY A 78 41.31 5.42 -2.40
C GLY A 78 40.70 4.03 -2.47
N PRO A 79 40.18 3.46 -1.37
CA PRO A 79 39.37 2.25 -1.48
C PRO A 79 38.06 2.56 -2.21
N ASP A 80 37.55 1.58 -2.96
CA ASP A 80 36.27 1.74 -3.66
C ASP A 80 35.13 2.01 -2.69
N PHE A 81 35.13 1.38 -1.52
CA PHE A 81 34.13 1.61 -0.49
C PHE A 81 34.74 1.42 0.90
N PHE A 82 34.35 2.26 1.86
CA PHE A 82 34.71 2.09 3.25
C PHE A 82 33.69 2.71 4.22
N VAL A 83 33.71 2.21 5.46
CA VAL A 83 32.92 2.74 6.57
C VAL A 83 33.81 2.98 7.78
N VAL A 84 33.60 4.09 8.46
CA VAL A 84 34.18 4.41 9.77
C VAL A 84 33.03 4.59 10.75
N LEU A 85 33.06 3.87 11.86
CA LEU A 85 32.06 3.92 12.92
C LEU A 85 32.55 4.77 14.09
N ASP A 86 31.59 5.21 14.90
CA ASP A 86 31.79 5.98 16.12
C ASP A 86 32.52 7.31 15.84
N ILE A 87 32.16 7.96 14.73
CA ILE A 87 32.72 9.24 14.27
C ILE A 87 31.59 10.20 13.89
N ASP A 88 31.80 11.51 14.06
CA ASP A 88 30.84 12.52 13.62
C ASP A 88 30.67 12.51 12.08
N GLY A 89 29.49 12.10 11.63
CA GLY A 89 29.08 12.05 10.23
C GLY A 89 28.53 13.36 9.68
N SER A 90 28.30 14.38 10.52
CA SER A 90 27.56 15.59 10.14
C SER A 90 28.34 16.56 9.26
N TYR A 91 29.67 16.52 9.29
CA TYR A 91 30.52 17.42 8.51
C TYR A 91 31.10 16.77 7.26
N LYS A 92 31.29 17.61 6.24
CA LYS A 92 31.79 17.19 4.92
C LYS A 92 33.30 16.93 4.96
N ARG A 93 33.72 15.88 4.26
CA ARG A 93 35.13 15.50 4.07
C ARG A 93 35.47 15.51 2.58
N GLN A 94 36.59 16.13 2.22
CA GLN A 94 37.16 16.06 0.87
C GLN A 94 38.05 14.82 0.67
N GLY A 95 38.61 14.32 1.78
CA GLY A 95 39.38 13.09 1.88
C GLY A 95 39.39 12.63 3.33
N TRP A 96 39.71 11.37 3.57
CA TRP A 96 39.87 10.85 4.92
C TRP A 96 41.30 11.09 5.41
N VAL A 97 41.50 12.16 6.18
CA VAL A 97 42.83 12.52 6.70
C VAL A 97 42.98 11.97 8.11
N VAL A 98 43.64 10.83 8.27
CA VAL A 98 43.68 10.07 9.54
C VAL A 98 44.12 10.93 10.73
N TRP A 99 45.11 11.82 10.56
CA TRP A 99 45.58 12.67 11.66
C TRP A 99 44.67 13.87 11.97
N ASN A 100 43.74 14.23 11.08
CA ASN A 100 42.67 15.17 11.39
C ASN A 100 41.49 14.45 12.06
N GLU A 101 41.35 13.15 11.81
CA GLU A 101 40.31 12.28 12.37
C GLU A 101 40.80 11.55 13.64
N ASN A 102 41.68 12.16 14.45
CA ASN A 102 42.19 11.60 15.71
C ASN A 102 42.80 10.18 15.58
N GLY A 103 43.45 9.88 14.46
CA GLY A 103 44.06 8.58 14.21
C GLY A 103 43.08 7.48 13.81
N ARG A 104 41.83 7.84 13.48
CA ARG A 104 40.81 6.87 13.07
C ARG A 104 41.04 6.39 11.64
N TYR A 105 41.03 5.07 11.48
CA TYR A 105 41.07 4.37 10.20
C TYR A 105 39.71 3.75 9.90
N PRO A 106 39.43 3.36 8.65
CA PRO A 106 38.21 2.62 8.33
C PRO A 106 38.06 1.33 9.12
N ASP A 107 36.84 1.10 9.60
CA ASP A 107 36.44 -0.15 10.24
C ASP A 107 36.20 -1.26 9.23
N VAL A 108 35.64 -0.89 8.07
CA VAL A 108 35.30 -1.81 6.98
C VAL A 108 35.75 -1.24 5.65
N ILE A 109 36.35 -2.05 4.80
CA ILE A 109 36.74 -1.71 3.42
C ILE A 109 36.24 -2.80 2.48
N VAL A 110 35.66 -2.39 1.35
CA VAL A 110 35.33 -3.27 0.21
C VAL A 110 36.07 -2.74 -1.03
N GLU A 111 36.79 -3.62 -1.73
CA GLU A 111 37.40 -3.33 -3.03
C GLU A 111 36.64 -4.07 -4.13
N LEU A 112 36.30 -3.36 -5.19
CA LEU A 112 35.59 -3.87 -6.36
C LEU A 112 36.62 -4.17 -7.45
N MET A 113 37.07 -5.42 -7.49
CA MET A 113 38.19 -5.86 -8.32
C MET A 113 37.86 -5.87 -9.82
N SER A 114 38.84 -5.50 -10.64
CA SER A 114 38.95 -5.93 -12.04
C SER A 114 40.02 -7.00 -12.24
N GLU A 115 40.09 -7.55 -13.45
CA GLU A 115 41.16 -8.48 -13.84
C GLU A 115 42.57 -7.88 -13.61
N SER A 116 42.73 -6.57 -13.78
CA SER A 116 44.00 -5.86 -13.58
C SER A 116 44.39 -5.64 -12.12
N THR A 117 43.42 -5.50 -11.20
CA THR A 117 43.70 -5.14 -9.80
C THR A 117 43.69 -6.32 -8.84
N ALA A 118 43.06 -7.44 -9.22
CA ALA A 118 42.84 -8.60 -8.36
C ALA A 118 44.11 -9.07 -7.60
N LYS A 119 45.27 -9.09 -8.26
CA LYS A 119 46.53 -9.48 -7.60
C LYS A 119 46.93 -8.52 -6.49
N ILE A 120 46.80 -7.22 -6.73
CA ILE A 120 47.18 -6.16 -5.78
C ILE A 120 46.20 -6.13 -4.60
N ASP A 121 44.91 -6.27 -4.88
CA ASP A 121 43.83 -6.29 -3.87
C ASP A 121 43.97 -7.50 -2.92
N LEU A 122 44.40 -8.65 -3.44
CA LEU A 122 44.62 -9.88 -2.66
C LEU A 122 45.98 -9.96 -1.95
N THR A 123 46.92 -9.04 -2.25
CA THR A 123 48.28 -9.06 -1.67
C THR A 123 48.63 -7.73 -1.01
N THR A 124 49.16 -6.77 -1.76
CA THR A 124 49.71 -5.51 -1.25
C THR A 124 48.69 -4.68 -0.47
N LYS A 125 47.46 -4.53 -0.98
CA LYS A 125 46.42 -3.75 -0.27
C LYS A 125 45.92 -4.49 0.96
N LYS A 126 45.72 -5.80 0.87
CA LYS A 126 45.38 -6.64 2.02
C LYS A 126 46.41 -6.49 3.15
N ASP A 127 47.70 -6.59 2.84
CA ASP A 127 48.78 -6.42 3.82
C ASP A 127 48.80 -5.01 4.41
N LEU A 128 48.55 -3.97 3.60
CA LEU A 128 48.45 -2.59 4.07
C LEU A 128 47.27 -2.42 5.04
N TYR A 129 46.10 -2.92 4.68
CA TYR A 129 44.89 -2.80 5.50
C TYR A 129 45.00 -3.59 6.80
N GLU A 130 45.67 -4.76 6.77
CA GLU A 130 45.95 -5.57 7.95
C GLU A 130 46.93 -4.88 8.90
N ARG A 131 48.08 -4.44 8.38
CA ARG A 131 49.23 -4.06 9.21
C ARG A 131 49.25 -2.59 9.59
N THR A 132 48.80 -1.73 8.67
CA THR A 132 48.86 -0.27 8.83
C THR A 132 47.51 0.27 9.27
N PHE A 133 46.44 -0.04 8.53
CA PHE A 133 45.13 0.56 8.85
C PHE A 133 44.46 -0.12 10.03
N ARG A 134 44.84 -1.37 10.33
CA ARG A 134 44.14 -2.21 11.31
C ARG A 134 42.64 -2.25 11.04
N CYS A 135 42.29 -2.30 9.76
CA CYS A 135 40.90 -2.35 9.32
C CYS A 135 40.28 -3.65 9.83
N SER A 136 39.15 -3.55 10.53
CA SER A 136 38.59 -4.71 11.23
C SER A 136 38.11 -5.78 10.26
N GLN A 137 37.50 -5.38 9.13
CA GLN A 137 37.04 -6.30 8.10
C GLN A 137 37.30 -5.77 6.69
N TYR A 138 37.86 -6.64 5.86
CA TYR A 138 38.21 -6.31 4.48
C TYR A 138 37.57 -7.30 3.52
N PHE A 139 36.93 -6.80 2.47
CA PHE A 139 36.25 -7.61 1.46
C PHE A 139 36.72 -7.25 0.06
N VAL A 140 36.68 -8.24 -0.83
CA VAL A 140 36.95 -8.05 -2.26
C VAL A 140 35.85 -8.74 -3.07
N TYR A 141 35.47 -8.12 -4.17
CA TYR A 141 34.46 -8.67 -5.08
C TYR A 141 34.68 -8.17 -6.50
N ASN A 142 34.59 -9.04 -7.50
CA ASN A 142 34.58 -8.67 -8.90
C ASN A 142 33.12 -8.54 -9.39
N PRO A 143 32.65 -7.34 -9.79
CA PRO A 143 31.28 -7.12 -10.30
C PRO A 143 30.89 -7.89 -11.57
N PHE A 144 31.83 -8.60 -12.18
CA PHE A 144 31.63 -9.45 -13.35
C PHE A 144 31.71 -10.95 -13.03
N ASP A 145 32.03 -11.33 -11.79
CA ASP A 145 32.08 -12.71 -11.32
C ASP A 145 31.34 -12.85 -9.98
N ALA A 146 30.12 -13.39 -10.05
CA ALA A 146 29.24 -13.61 -8.90
C ALA A 146 29.85 -14.54 -7.82
N THR A 147 30.90 -15.30 -8.15
CA THR A 147 31.54 -16.26 -7.23
C THR A 147 32.79 -15.70 -6.56
N SER A 148 33.19 -14.49 -6.92
CA SER A 148 34.47 -13.89 -6.51
C SER A 148 34.50 -13.32 -5.09
N LEU A 149 33.35 -13.24 -4.40
CA LEU A 149 33.22 -12.61 -3.09
C LEU A 149 34.11 -13.31 -2.05
N GLN A 150 35.02 -12.55 -1.47
CA GLN A 150 35.91 -13.00 -0.40
C GLN A 150 36.05 -11.92 0.66
N GLY A 151 36.35 -12.34 1.89
CA GLY A 151 36.55 -11.40 2.98
C GLY A 151 37.42 -11.96 4.09
N TRP A 152 37.96 -11.05 4.89
CA TRP A 152 38.82 -11.31 6.02
C TRP A 152 38.42 -10.43 7.21
N ALA A 153 38.58 -10.96 8.42
CA ALA A 153 38.39 -10.23 9.67
C ALA A 153 39.66 -10.32 10.52
N LEU A 154 40.03 -9.23 11.19
CA LEU A 154 41.14 -9.26 12.15
C LEU A 154 40.76 -10.13 13.35
N ASP A 155 41.66 -11.04 13.71
CA ASP A 155 41.55 -11.79 14.96
C ASP A 155 42.16 -11.02 16.15
N GLN A 156 42.14 -11.66 17.31
CA GLN A 156 42.76 -11.16 18.55
C GLN A 156 44.28 -10.91 18.43
N ASN A 157 44.96 -11.50 17.45
CA ASN A 157 46.38 -11.28 17.18
C ASN A 157 46.62 -10.19 16.14
N GLN A 158 45.58 -9.49 15.69
CA GLN A 158 45.64 -8.45 14.66
C GLN A 158 46.14 -9.00 13.31
N CYS A 159 45.74 -10.24 12.99
CA CYS A 159 46.00 -10.89 11.71
C CYS A 159 44.68 -11.24 11.03
N TYR A 160 44.62 -11.10 9.70
CA TYR A 160 43.43 -11.40 8.93
C TYR A 160 43.18 -12.91 8.84
N GLN A 161 42.01 -13.31 9.31
CA GLN A 161 41.45 -14.65 9.11
C GLN A 161 40.38 -14.60 8.03
N LYS A 162 40.39 -15.58 7.12
CA LYS A 162 39.37 -15.65 6.05
C LYS A 162 38.00 -15.87 6.68
N ILE A 163 37.02 -15.05 6.29
CA ILE A 163 35.63 -15.22 6.71
C ILE A 163 35.05 -16.42 5.95
N ILE A 164 34.42 -17.33 6.66
CA ILE A 164 33.77 -18.50 6.08
C ILE A 164 32.37 -18.07 5.63
N PRO A 165 32.02 -18.27 4.34
CA PRO A 165 30.69 -17.96 3.87
C PRO A 165 29.63 -18.90 4.46
N ASP A 166 28.41 -18.39 4.59
CA ASP A 166 27.27 -19.22 4.94
C ASP A 166 26.81 -20.10 3.77
N HIS A 167 25.71 -20.83 3.96
CA HIS A 167 25.12 -21.70 2.94
C HIS A 167 24.65 -20.97 1.66
N ARG A 168 24.47 -19.64 1.71
CA ARG A 168 24.11 -18.78 0.57
C ARG A 168 25.33 -18.20 -0.13
N GLY A 169 26.53 -18.39 0.43
CA GLY A 169 27.76 -17.75 -0.04
C GLY A 169 27.99 -16.36 0.56
N TRP A 170 27.21 -15.96 1.58
CA TRP A 170 27.28 -14.61 2.17
C TRP A 170 28.31 -14.55 3.29
N LEU A 171 28.92 -13.38 3.44
CA LEU A 171 29.93 -13.12 4.47
C LEU A 171 29.35 -12.21 5.55
N TRP A 172 29.57 -12.56 6.82
CA TRP A 172 29.11 -11.73 7.93
C TRP A 172 30.05 -10.56 8.20
N CYS A 173 29.52 -9.35 8.15
CA CYS A 173 30.21 -8.13 8.58
C CYS A 173 29.87 -7.80 10.03
N GLN A 174 30.64 -8.35 10.97
CA GLN A 174 30.49 -8.14 12.42
C GLN A 174 30.51 -6.65 12.83
N ARG A 175 31.33 -5.80 12.20
CA ARG A 175 31.38 -4.37 12.55
C ARG A 175 30.09 -3.65 12.17
N LEU A 176 29.51 -4.00 11.03
CA LEU A 176 28.27 -3.38 10.56
C LEU A 176 27.01 -4.05 11.12
N GLY A 177 27.12 -5.29 11.59
CA GLY A 177 25.97 -6.10 11.96
C GLY A 177 25.11 -6.49 10.75
N LEU A 178 25.74 -6.61 9.57
CA LEU A 178 25.07 -6.89 8.29
C LEU A 178 25.73 -8.07 7.59
N TRP A 179 24.94 -8.83 6.84
CA TRP A 179 25.48 -9.75 5.84
C TRP A 179 25.87 -9.00 4.58
N LEU A 180 26.94 -9.43 3.94
CA LEU A 180 27.37 -9.00 2.62
C LEU A 180 27.25 -10.18 1.66
N GLY A 181 26.42 -10.03 0.63
CA GLY A 181 26.05 -11.12 -0.27
C GLY A 181 25.78 -10.65 -1.69
N VAL A 182 25.74 -11.61 -2.63
CA VAL A 182 25.48 -11.32 -4.03
C VAL A 182 24.00 -11.47 -4.33
N TRP A 183 23.41 -10.41 -4.90
CA TRP A 183 22.04 -10.36 -5.38
C TRP A 183 22.01 -10.24 -6.91
N MET A 184 21.22 -11.10 -7.57
CA MET A 184 21.02 -11.00 -9.01
C MET A 184 19.77 -10.17 -9.32
N GLY A 185 19.92 -9.08 -10.07
CA GLY A 185 18.78 -8.30 -10.53
C GLY A 185 19.17 -7.01 -11.24
N SER A 186 18.18 -6.14 -11.46
CA SER A 186 18.35 -4.93 -12.26
C SER A 186 18.53 -3.69 -11.40
N ILE A 187 19.65 -2.98 -11.56
CA ILE A 187 19.89 -1.66 -10.94
C ILE A 187 20.17 -0.66 -12.06
N GLN A 188 19.37 0.41 -12.11
CA GLN A 188 19.49 1.46 -13.13
C GLN A 188 19.58 0.87 -14.56
N ARG A 189 18.64 -0.04 -14.89
CA ARG A 189 18.51 -0.74 -16.18
C ARG A 189 19.66 -1.70 -16.55
N GLU A 190 20.45 -2.13 -15.57
CA GLU A 190 21.52 -3.09 -15.79
C GLU A 190 21.29 -4.33 -14.92
N GLU A 191 21.11 -5.47 -15.58
CA GLU A 191 21.04 -6.78 -14.94
C GLU A 191 22.47 -7.29 -14.68
N ALA A 192 22.79 -7.52 -13.41
CA ALA A 192 24.11 -7.98 -12.98
C ALA A 192 24.05 -8.65 -11.60
N PRO A 193 25.11 -9.38 -11.21
CA PRO A 193 25.31 -9.82 -9.84
C PRO A 193 25.83 -8.64 -8.99
N TRP A 194 24.93 -7.98 -8.27
CA TRP A 194 25.25 -6.85 -7.41
C TRP A 194 25.65 -7.33 -6.01
N LEU A 195 26.74 -6.79 -5.48
CA LEU A 195 27.06 -6.94 -4.07
C LEU A 195 26.11 -6.06 -3.24
N ARG A 196 25.43 -6.64 -2.26
CA ARG A 196 24.40 -5.99 -1.45
C ARG A 196 24.56 -6.33 0.04
N PHE A 197 24.06 -5.42 0.88
CA PHE A 197 23.94 -5.66 2.31
C PHE A 197 22.56 -6.25 2.66
N TYR A 198 22.54 -7.09 3.68
CA TYR A 198 21.32 -7.66 4.25
C TYR A 198 21.36 -7.52 5.77
N ASP A 199 20.20 -7.33 6.40
CA ASP A 199 20.07 -7.28 7.85
C ASP A 199 20.33 -8.64 8.50
N LEU A 200 20.31 -8.69 9.85
CA LEU A 200 20.55 -9.91 10.62
C LEU A 200 19.63 -11.09 10.21
N ASP A 201 18.39 -10.79 9.86
CA ASP A 201 17.36 -11.77 9.47
C ASP A 201 17.48 -12.18 8.00
N GLY A 202 18.36 -11.53 7.23
CA GLY A 202 18.62 -11.81 5.83
C GLY A 202 17.73 -11.04 4.86
N ASN A 203 17.02 -10.00 5.32
CA ASN A 203 16.28 -9.09 4.46
C ASN A 203 17.25 -8.15 3.74
N LEU A 204 16.97 -7.90 2.46
CA LEU A 204 17.77 -6.99 1.65
C LEU A 204 17.65 -5.57 2.19
N ILE A 205 18.79 -4.92 2.43
CA ILE A 205 18.80 -3.48 2.67
C ILE A 205 18.47 -2.80 1.34
N LEU A 206 17.28 -2.22 1.27
CA LEU A 206 16.77 -1.58 0.06
C LEU A 206 17.54 -0.31 -0.25
N LEU A 207 17.66 0.01 -1.53
CA LEU A 207 18.13 1.31 -1.97
C LEU A 207 17.00 2.35 -1.83
N PRO A 208 17.30 3.65 -1.71
CA PRO A 208 16.29 4.70 -1.63
C PRO A 208 15.26 4.65 -2.76
N ALA A 209 15.69 4.33 -3.99
CA ALA A 209 14.79 4.21 -5.14
C ALA A 209 13.85 2.99 -5.05
N GLU A 210 14.31 1.88 -4.47
CA GLU A 210 13.51 0.67 -4.24
C GLU A 210 12.48 0.92 -3.14
N LEU A 211 12.87 1.57 -2.05
CA LEU A 211 11.97 1.97 -0.96
C LEU A 211 10.88 2.94 -1.46
N ALA A 212 11.27 3.97 -2.21
CA ALA A 212 10.32 4.93 -2.77
C ALA A 212 9.33 4.28 -3.75
N GLU A 213 9.71 3.21 -4.45
CA GLU A 213 8.79 2.45 -5.30
C GLU A 213 7.77 1.65 -4.46
N ILE A 214 8.22 1.01 -3.38
CA ILE A 214 7.33 0.31 -2.45
C ILE A 214 6.34 1.29 -1.82
N GLU A 215 6.78 2.46 -1.38
CA GLU A 215 5.91 3.50 -0.83
C GLU A 215 4.86 3.98 -1.84
N ARG A 216 5.26 4.18 -3.11
CA ARG A 216 4.32 4.53 -4.18
C ARG A 216 3.27 3.44 -4.39
N GLN A 217 3.68 2.18 -4.42
CA GLN A 217 2.77 1.04 -4.58
C GLN A 217 1.80 0.94 -3.39
N ASN A 218 2.29 1.11 -2.16
CA ASN A 218 1.45 1.11 -0.96
C ASN A 218 0.43 2.26 -0.98
N ALA A 219 0.85 3.47 -1.37
CA ALA A 219 -0.04 4.62 -1.49
C ALA A 219 -1.08 4.47 -2.62
N GLU A 220 -0.76 3.70 -3.66
CA GLU A 220 -1.71 3.35 -4.73
C GLU A 220 -2.73 2.31 -4.25
N ILE A 221 -2.26 1.27 -3.55
CA ILE A 221 -3.13 0.25 -2.95
C ILE A 221 -4.10 0.89 -1.95
N GLU A 222 -3.62 1.80 -1.10
CA GLU A 222 -4.45 2.52 -0.15
C GLU A 222 -5.54 3.35 -0.85
N ARG A 223 -5.18 4.04 -1.94
CA ARG A 223 -6.15 4.77 -2.78
C ARG A 223 -7.20 3.86 -3.39
N GLN A 224 -6.79 2.70 -3.91
CA GLN A 224 -7.72 1.71 -4.48
C GLN A 224 -8.67 1.17 -3.41
N ASN A 225 -8.17 0.87 -2.21
CA ASN A 225 -9.00 0.44 -1.10
C ASN A 225 -10.03 1.51 -0.69
N ALA A 226 -9.62 2.78 -0.62
CA ALA A 226 -10.52 3.89 -0.30
C ALA A 226 -11.60 4.09 -1.39
N GLU A 227 -11.28 3.86 -2.67
CA GLU A 227 -12.24 3.92 -3.76
C GLU A 227 -13.25 2.76 -3.70
N ILE A 228 -12.78 1.54 -3.41
CA ILE A 228 -13.65 0.38 -3.20
C ILE A 228 -14.63 0.63 -2.04
N GLU A 229 -14.15 1.21 -0.94
CA GLU A 229 -15.00 1.55 0.20
C GLU A 229 -16.09 2.58 -0.18
N ARG A 230 -15.75 3.60 -0.97
CA ARG A 230 -16.73 4.57 -1.48
C ARG A 230 -17.77 3.92 -2.38
N GLN A 231 -17.35 3.03 -3.27
CA GLN A 231 -18.26 2.31 -4.15
C GLN A 231 -19.22 1.40 -3.36
N ASN A 232 -18.73 0.72 -2.33
CA ASN A 232 -19.57 -0.08 -1.44
C ASN A 232 -20.60 0.79 -0.70
N ALA A 233 -20.18 1.95 -0.19
CA ALA A 233 -21.09 2.89 0.48
C ALA A 233 -22.14 3.46 -0.47
N GLU A 234 -21.81 3.68 -1.75
CA GLU A 234 -22.77 4.12 -2.77
C GLU A 234 -23.76 3.00 -3.13
N ILE A 235 -23.30 1.76 -3.28
CA ILE A 235 -24.15 0.59 -3.50
C ILE A 235 -25.12 0.42 -2.33
N GLU A 236 -24.65 0.58 -1.09
CA GLU A 236 -25.51 0.50 0.10
C GLU A 236 -26.60 1.58 0.09
N ARG A 237 -26.26 2.82 -0.30
CA ARG A 237 -27.25 3.89 -0.47
C ARG A 237 -28.27 3.57 -1.54
N GLN A 238 -27.83 3.02 -2.68
CA GLN A 238 -28.72 2.63 -3.77
C GLN A 238 -29.65 1.51 -3.35
N ASN A 239 -29.16 0.51 -2.63
CA ASN A 239 -29.99 -0.56 -2.08
C ASN A 239 -31.03 -0.02 -1.09
N ALA A 240 -30.63 0.88 -0.19
CA ALA A 240 -31.55 1.53 0.74
C ALA A 240 -32.61 2.39 0.03
N GLU A 241 -32.28 3.00 -1.11
CA GLU A 241 -33.25 3.75 -1.93
C GLU A 241 -34.22 2.80 -2.65
N ILE A 242 -33.72 1.70 -3.22
CA ILE A 242 -34.54 0.66 -3.84
C ILE A 242 -35.53 0.07 -2.83
N GLU A 243 -35.08 -0.21 -1.59
CA GLU A 243 -35.96 -0.69 -0.52
C GLU A 243 -37.08 0.31 -0.18
N ARG A 244 -36.78 1.62 -0.12
CA ARG A 244 -37.80 2.65 0.08
C ARG A 244 -38.80 2.69 -1.07
N GLN A 245 -38.32 2.60 -2.31
CA GLN A 245 -39.19 2.59 -3.49
C GLN A 245 -40.10 1.37 -3.50
N ASN A 246 -39.59 0.18 -3.16
CA ASN A 246 -40.40 -1.02 -3.04
C ASN A 246 -41.47 -0.89 -1.95
N ALA A 247 -41.13 -0.34 -0.78
CA ALA A 247 -42.09 -0.10 0.29
C ALA A 247 -43.19 0.91 -0.11
N GLU A 248 -42.85 1.91 -0.92
CA GLU A 248 -43.83 2.88 -1.44
C GLU A 248 -44.76 2.22 -2.49
N ILE A 249 -44.21 1.41 -3.39
CA ILE A 249 -45.00 0.63 -4.36
C ILE A 249 -45.98 -0.30 -3.63
N GLU A 250 -45.55 -0.98 -2.57
CA GLU A 250 -46.44 -1.83 -1.76
C GLU A 250 -47.59 -1.04 -1.13
N ARG A 251 -47.31 0.16 -0.59
CA ARG A 251 -48.35 1.05 -0.04
C ARG A 251 -49.35 1.48 -1.12
N GLN A 252 -48.86 1.84 -2.30
CA GLN A 252 -49.72 2.23 -3.42
C GLN A 252 -50.60 1.08 -3.88
N ASN A 253 -50.05 -0.13 -3.98
CA ASN A 253 -50.81 -1.33 -4.32
C ASN A 253 -51.91 -1.63 -3.30
N ALA A 254 -51.60 -1.53 -2.00
CA ALA A 254 -52.58 -1.72 -0.93
C ALA A 254 -53.71 -0.66 -0.98
N GLU A 255 -53.38 0.59 -1.31
CA GLU A 255 -54.39 1.64 -1.47
C GLU A 255 -55.28 1.42 -2.69
N ILE A 256 -54.69 1.01 -3.84
CA ILE A 256 -55.44 0.63 -5.03
C ILE A 256 -56.41 -0.52 -4.72
N GLU A 257 -55.97 -1.53 -3.97
CA GLU A 257 -56.82 -2.66 -3.58
C GLU A 257 -57.98 -2.22 -2.68
N ARG A 258 -57.73 -1.34 -1.70
CA ARG A 258 -58.79 -0.74 -0.87
C ARG A 258 -59.79 0.06 -1.71
N GLN A 259 -59.34 0.83 -2.68
CA GLN A 259 -60.20 1.59 -3.57
C GLN A 259 -61.07 0.67 -4.44
N ARG A 260 -60.50 -0.41 -4.98
CA ARG A 260 -61.25 -1.44 -5.72
C ARG A 260 -62.30 -2.12 -4.85
N ALA A 261 -61.97 -2.47 -3.61
CA ALA A 261 -62.91 -3.08 -2.66
C ALA A 261 -64.07 -2.14 -2.30
N ARG A 262 -63.78 -0.84 -2.11
CA ARG A 262 -64.81 0.20 -1.89
C ARG A 262 -65.74 0.35 -3.09
N ALA A 263 -65.18 0.43 -4.30
CA ALA A 263 -65.94 0.54 -5.52
C ALA A 263 -66.84 -0.69 -5.75
N ALA A 264 -66.32 -1.90 -5.55
CA ALA A 264 -67.09 -3.13 -5.64
C ALA A 264 -68.25 -3.16 -4.63
N SER A 265 -68.01 -2.71 -3.39
CA SER A 265 -69.04 -2.61 -2.36
C SER A 265 -70.14 -1.62 -2.73
N GLN A 266 -69.78 -0.45 -3.26
CA GLN A 266 -70.74 0.53 -3.78
C GLN A 266 -71.56 -0.03 -4.95
N GLN A 267 -70.91 -0.73 -5.89
CA GLN A 267 -71.58 -1.35 -7.02
C GLN A 267 -72.64 -2.36 -6.55
N ALA A 268 -72.29 -3.21 -5.57
CA ALA A 268 -73.19 -4.20 -4.99
C ALA A 268 -74.36 -3.56 -4.21
N GLU A 269 -74.14 -2.42 -3.55
CA GLU A 269 -75.19 -1.62 -2.89
C GLU A 269 -76.18 -1.09 -3.94
N ILE A 270 -75.69 -0.49 -5.02
CA ILE A 270 -76.50 0.03 -6.13
C ILE A 270 -77.33 -1.09 -6.77
N GLU A 271 -76.72 -2.26 -7.00
CA GLU A 271 -77.41 -3.41 -7.58
C GLU A 271 -78.52 -3.93 -6.66
N ARG A 272 -78.25 -4.01 -5.34
CA ARG A 272 -79.28 -4.36 -4.34
C ARG A 272 -80.43 -3.36 -4.32
N GLN A 273 -80.15 -2.06 -4.41
CA GLN A 273 -81.18 -1.03 -4.47
C GLN A 273 -82.04 -1.15 -5.73
N ARG A 274 -81.41 -1.40 -6.89
CA ARG A 274 -82.13 -1.64 -8.16
C ARG A 274 -83.00 -2.89 -8.10
N ALA A 275 -82.49 -3.99 -7.55
CA ALA A 275 -83.26 -5.22 -7.38
C ALA A 275 -84.48 -5.01 -6.47
N ARG A 276 -84.31 -4.30 -5.35
CA ARG A 276 -85.43 -3.93 -4.45
C ARG A 276 -86.47 -3.07 -5.16
N ALA A 277 -86.04 -2.05 -5.90
CA ALA A 277 -86.95 -1.19 -6.67
C ALA A 277 -87.73 -1.98 -7.72
N ALA A 278 -87.06 -2.88 -8.44
CA ALA A 278 -87.70 -3.76 -9.43
C ALA A 278 -88.72 -4.71 -8.78
N SER A 279 -88.41 -5.30 -7.62
CA SER A 279 -89.36 -6.14 -6.87
C SER A 279 -90.59 -5.35 -6.40
N GLN A 280 -90.39 -4.13 -5.88
CA GLN A 280 -91.49 -3.26 -5.47
C GLN A 280 -92.39 -2.86 -6.65
N GLN A 281 -91.79 -2.55 -7.81
CA GLN A 281 -92.54 -2.28 -9.04
C GLN A 281 -93.37 -3.49 -9.48
N ALA A 282 -92.75 -4.67 -9.54
CA ALA A 282 -93.43 -5.91 -9.91
C ALA A 282 -94.58 -6.26 -8.94
N GLU A 283 -94.39 -6.04 -7.64
CA GLU A 283 -95.43 -6.24 -6.63
C GLU A 283 -96.58 -5.23 -6.79
N SER A 284 -96.28 -3.96 -7.04
CA SER A 284 -97.29 -2.94 -7.35
C SER A 284 -98.07 -3.26 -8.62
N GLU A 285 -97.40 -3.74 -9.68
CA GLU A 285 -98.05 -4.16 -10.93
C GLU A 285 -98.95 -5.37 -10.70
N ARG A 286 -98.49 -6.38 -9.95
CA ARG A 286 -99.31 -7.54 -9.57
C ARG A 286 -100.54 -7.12 -8.75
N GLN A 287 -100.39 -6.18 -7.83
CA GLN A 287 -101.52 -5.69 -7.04
C GLN A 287 -102.52 -4.96 -7.94
N ARG A 288 -102.07 -4.07 -8.81
CA ARG A 288 -102.94 -3.40 -9.80
C ARG A 288 -103.65 -4.39 -10.71
N ALA A 289 -102.97 -5.43 -11.18
CA ALA A 289 -103.56 -6.47 -12.00
C ALA A 289 -104.63 -7.27 -11.23
N ARG A 290 -104.39 -7.59 -9.95
CA ARG A 290 -105.37 -8.23 -9.07
C ARG A 290 -106.59 -7.34 -8.85
N ASP A 291 -106.38 -6.07 -8.51
CA ASP A 291 -107.45 -5.11 -8.26
C ASP A 291 -108.29 -4.90 -9.53
N ALA A 292 -107.65 -4.74 -10.69
CA ALA A 292 -108.32 -4.63 -11.98
C ALA A 292 -109.14 -5.90 -12.31
N SER A 293 -108.61 -7.09 -12.02
CA SER A 293 -109.35 -8.35 -12.24
C SER A 293 -110.55 -8.48 -11.30
N GLN A 294 -110.41 -8.08 -10.03
CA GLN A 294 -111.51 -8.07 -9.07
C GLN A 294 -112.60 -7.06 -9.47
N GLN A 295 -112.21 -5.88 -9.94
CA GLN A 295 -113.14 -4.88 -10.48
C GLN A 295 -113.89 -5.43 -11.69
N ALA A 296 -113.17 -5.99 -12.67
CA ALA A 296 -113.79 -6.60 -13.85
C ALA A 296 -114.75 -7.75 -13.49
N GLU A 297 -114.41 -8.57 -12.48
CA GLU A 297 -115.29 -9.64 -12.01
C GLU A 297 -116.52 -9.11 -11.26
N SER A 298 -116.36 -8.09 -10.42
CA SER A 298 -117.49 -7.40 -9.77
C SER A 298 -118.40 -6.73 -10.80
N GLU A 299 -117.84 -6.08 -11.82
CA GLU A 299 -118.59 -5.50 -12.93
C GLU A 299 -119.34 -6.56 -13.73
N ARG A 300 -118.70 -7.70 -14.06
CA ARG A 300 -119.38 -8.85 -14.68
C ARG A 300 -120.53 -9.35 -13.83
N GLN A 301 -120.33 -9.60 -12.54
CA GLN A 301 -121.40 -10.04 -11.64
C GLN A 301 -122.53 -9.02 -11.53
N ARG A 302 -122.23 -7.72 -11.59
CA ARG A 302 -123.23 -6.65 -11.59
C ARG A 302 -123.99 -6.61 -12.91
N ALA A 303 -123.30 -6.74 -14.04
CA ALA A 303 -123.90 -6.84 -15.37
C ALA A 303 -124.78 -8.09 -15.49
N GLU A 304 -124.35 -9.25 -14.99
CA GLU A 304 -125.14 -10.48 -14.93
C GLU A 304 -126.40 -10.32 -14.06
N ARG A 305 -126.27 -9.71 -12.87
CA ARG A 305 -127.43 -9.41 -12.00
C ARG A 305 -128.42 -8.45 -12.67
N LEU A 306 -127.92 -7.41 -13.33
CA LEU A 306 -128.75 -6.46 -14.07
C LEU A 306 -129.45 -7.15 -15.26
N ALA A 307 -128.72 -7.97 -16.01
CA ALA A 307 -129.27 -8.77 -17.11
C ALA A 307 -130.33 -9.77 -16.62
N ALA A 308 -130.14 -10.40 -15.45
CA ALA A 308 -131.13 -11.27 -14.83
C ALA A 308 -132.40 -10.51 -14.41
N GLN A 309 -132.27 -9.29 -13.88
CA GLN A 309 -133.42 -8.41 -13.57
C GLN A 309 -134.16 -7.96 -14.83
N LEU A 310 -133.44 -7.61 -15.90
CA LEU A 310 -134.05 -7.23 -17.19
C LEU A 310 -134.84 -8.40 -17.81
N ARG A 311 -134.33 -9.64 -17.72
CA ARG A 311 -135.06 -10.84 -18.13
C ARG A 311 -136.33 -11.08 -17.30
N GLN A 312 -136.32 -10.80 -15.99
CA GLN A 312 -137.52 -10.86 -15.14
C GLN A 312 -138.59 -9.82 -15.52
N LEU A 313 -138.19 -8.69 -16.11
CA LEU A 313 -139.09 -7.65 -16.61
C LEU A 313 -139.56 -7.89 -18.06
N GLY A 314 -139.16 -9.01 -18.68
CA GLY A 314 -139.56 -9.37 -20.04
C GLY A 314 -138.74 -8.72 -21.17
N ILE A 315 -137.58 -8.13 -20.87
CA ILE A 315 -136.70 -7.47 -21.85
C ILE A 315 -135.48 -8.36 -22.11
N ASN A 316 -135.19 -8.69 -23.37
CA ASN A 316 -134.02 -9.49 -23.76
C ASN A 316 -132.74 -8.63 -23.72
N PRO A 317 -131.77 -8.89 -22.83
CA PRO A 317 -130.57 -8.05 -22.70
C PRO A 317 -129.66 -8.05 -23.93
N ASP A 318 -129.70 -9.10 -24.76
CA ASP A 318 -128.83 -9.25 -25.94
C ASP A 318 -129.35 -8.50 -27.19
N GLU A 319 -130.51 -7.84 -27.07
CA GLU A 319 -131.17 -7.04 -28.12
C GLU A 319 -131.16 -5.53 -27.83
N ILE A 320 -130.48 -5.12 -26.75
CA ILE A 320 -130.29 -3.71 -26.38
C ILE A 320 -128.98 -3.23 -27.06
N PRO A 321 -129.00 -2.16 -27.89
CA PRO A 321 -127.84 -1.70 -28.66
C PRO A 321 -126.62 -1.28 -27.82
#